data_AF-A0A9D6XPF6-F1
#
_entry.id   AF-A0A9D6XPF6-F1
#
_cell.length_a   1.000
_cell.length_b   1.000
_cell.length_c   1.000
_cell.angle_alpha   90.00
_cell.angle_beta   90.00
_cell.angle_gamma   90.00
#
_symmetry.space_group_name_H-M   'P 1'
#
loop_
_entity.id
_entity.type
_entity.pdbx_description
1 polymer ?
#
loop_
_entity_poly.entity_id
_entity_poly.type
_entity_poly.pdbx_seq_one_letter_code
_entity_poly.pdbx_strand_id
1 'polypeptide(L)'
;MNTPHRRRLSVPLVPGDNARPDTAEKIEIILFYKDEKLKSHAVKHLTNMGESETTWKGLSSDERAVITRTIGKLQDLGCPHFLIPTTVPPCEYGVSSCRHYPRCAEVTAELEEIYLRAVSQVIFESVQKPRWASFFSDRDGNASLVFMPDRPVVAKASLLEENVYNLLTCYGAVGQSFQEMRDLQMEMIRNEARGRSINLHDENTWGLMDDDPTDDEEQEAHEIDAVGKIARKKSRAGRFRGGGAHWRRFLDEHE
;
A
#
# COMPACT_ATOMS: atom_id res chain seq x y z
N MET A 1 -0.87 -2.84 30.23
CA MET A 1 -1.16 -1.50 29.71
C MET A 1 -2.11 -1.66 28.55
N ASN A 2 -3.35 -1.20 28.71
CA ASN A 2 -4.39 -1.26 27.67
C ASN A 2 -3.98 -0.33 26.53
N THR A 3 -3.60 -0.90 25.39
CA THR A 3 -3.35 -0.14 24.17
C THR A 3 -4.70 0.36 23.68
N PRO A 4 -4.92 1.69 23.55
CA PRO A 4 -6.20 2.20 23.09
C PRO A 4 -6.49 1.64 21.70
N HIS A 5 -7.71 1.11 21.55
CA HIS A 5 -8.34 0.54 20.37
C HIS A 5 -7.57 0.69 19.05
N ARG A 6 -6.63 -0.22 18.80
CA ARG A 6 -6.20 -0.51 17.43
C ARG A 6 -7.43 -0.93 16.65
N ARG A 7 -7.73 -0.23 15.56
CA ARG A 7 -8.89 -0.59 14.73
C ARG A 7 -8.67 -1.99 14.19
N ARG A 8 -9.44 -2.94 14.72
CA ARG A 8 -9.54 -4.29 14.19
C ARG A 8 -10.61 -4.29 13.12
N LEU A 9 -10.23 -4.72 11.93
CA LEU A 9 -11.18 -5.09 10.89
C LEU A 9 -11.28 -6.60 10.87
N SER A 10 -12.46 -7.14 11.12
CA SER A 10 -12.73 -8.54 10.84
C SER A 10 -13.26 -8.64 9.42
N VAL A 11 -12.55 -9.36 8.55
CA VAL A 11 -12.96 -9.56 7.16
C VAL A 11 -13.19 -11.04 6.89
N PRO A 12 -14.34 -11.43 6.29
CA PRO A 12 -14.51 -12.79 5.82
C PRO A 12 -13.57 -13.00 4.64
N LEU A 13 -12.75 -14.04 4.68
CA LEU A 13 -12.04 -14.49 3.47
C LEU A 13 -12.77 -15.72 2.96
N VAL A 14 -13.14 -15.70 1.69
CA VAL A 14 -13.63 -16.92 1.02
C VAL A 14 -12.39 -17.78 0.74
N PRO A 15 -12.29 -19.01 1.27
CA PRO A 15 -11.16 -19.89 1.00
C PRO A 15 -11.13 -20.26 -0.49
N GLY A 16 -10.00 -20.08 -1.15
CA GLY A 16 -9.72 -20.73 -2.44
C GLY A 16 -9.42 -22.22 -2.26
N ASP A 17 -9.65 -23.03 -3.30
CA ASP A 17 -9.64 -24.51 -3.26
C ASP A 17 -8.30 -25.18 -2.87
N ASN A 18 -7.22 -24.46 -2.53
CA ASN A 18 -5.91 -25.04 -2.25
C ASN A 18 -5.23 -24.51 -0.96
N ALA A 19 -5.62 -25.12 0.16
CA ALA A 19 -4.93 -25.36 1.43
C ALA A 19 -3.81 -24.41 1.94
N ARG A 20 -4.24 -23.58 2.90
CA ARG A 20 -3.68 -22.97 4.14
C ARG A 20 -2.70 -21.79 4.02
N PRO A 21 -3.04 -20.60 4.60
CA PRO A 21 -3.63 -20.32 5.93
C PRO A 21 -5.16 -20.09 6.00
N ASP A 22 -5.84 -20.36 4.92
CA ASP A 22 -7.26 -20.19 4.56
C ASP A 22 -8.28 -21.10 5.28
N THR A 23 -7.98 -21.65 6.47
CA THR A 23 -8.98 -22.45 7.23
C THR A 23 -9.95 -21.63 8.08
N ALA A 24 -9.65 -20.35 8.30
CA ALA A 24 -10.51 -19.49 9.08
C ALA A 24 -11.53 -18.83 8.15
N GLU A 25 -12.83 -18.98 8.47
CA GLU A 25 -13.92 -18.27 7.79
C GLU A 25 -13.75 -16.74 7.86
N LYS A 26 -12.94 -16.25 8.81
CA LYS A 26 -12.66 -14.84 9.05
C LYS A 26 -11.21 -14.65 9.48
N ILE A 27 -10.59 -13.59 8.99
CA ILE A 27 -9.32 -13.08 9.54
C ILE A 27 -9.55 -11.75 10.24
N GLU A 28 -8.67 -11.43 11.18
CA GLU A 28 -8.61 -10.10 11.77
C GLU A 28 -7.42 -9.33 11.20
N ILE A 29 -7.64 -8.08 10.80
CA ILE A 29 -6.59 -7.15 10.39
C ILE A 29 -6.53 -6.02 11.41
N ILE A 30 -5.41 -5.94 12.11
CA ILE A 30 -5.06 -4.80 12.94
C ILE A 30 -4.55 -3.70 12.00
N LEU A 31 -5.30 -2.59 11.91
CA LEU A 31 -4.87 -1.40 11.19
C LEU A 31 -3.79 -0.69 12.00
N PHE A 32 -2.53 -1.00 11.68
CA PHE A 32 -1.30 -0.52 12.32
C PHE A 32 -1.20 -0.84 13.82
N TYR A 33 -0.28 -1.75 14.15
CA TYR A 33 0.05 -2.07 15.55
C TYR A 33 0.71 -0.90 16.31
N LYS A 34 1.38 0.03 15.61
CA LYS A 34 2.13 1.15 16.20
C LYS A 34 1.56 2.48 15.75
N ASP A 35 1.27 3.38 16.69
CA ASP A 35 0.69 4.70 16.44
C ASP A 35 1.64 5.58 15.63
N GLU A 36 2.95 5.50 15.89
CA GLU A 36 3.99 6.16 15.12
C GLU A 36 3.92 5.79 13.64
N LYS A 37 3.62 4.53 13.36
CA LYS A 37 3.53 4.02 11.99
C LYS A 37 2.26 4.50 11.30
N LEU A 38 1.12 4.46 12.00
CA LEU A 38 -0.13 5.04 11.49
C LEU A 38 0.07 6.51 11.13
N LYS A 39 0.61 7.30 12.06
CA LYS A 39 0.87 8.73 11.86
C LYS A 39 1.82 8.99 10.71
N SER A 40 2.93 8.24 10.63
CA SER A 40 3.89 8.32 9.51
C SER A 40 3.20 8.08 8.17
N HIS A 41 2.39 7.02 8.08
CA HIS A 41 1.67 6.69 6.86
C HIS A 41 0.62 7.75 6.49
N ALA A 42 -0.18 8.20 7.46
CA ALA A 42 -1.19 9.22 7.24
C ALA A 42 -0.57 10.53 6.73
N VAL A 43 0.51 11.01 7.37
CA VAL A 43 1.26 12.18 6.92
C VAL A 43 1.82 11.94 5.53
N LYS A 44 2.64 10.90 5.35
CA LYS A 44 3.31 10.60 4.07
C LYS A 44 2.35 10.60 2.88
N HIS A 45 1.25 9.89 3.01
CA HIS A 45 0.37 9.60 1.89
C HIS A 45 -0.67 10.68 1.63
N LEU A 46 -1.22 11.30 2.68
CA LEU A 46 -2.28 12.29 2.51
C LEU A 46 -1.74 13.72 2.35
N THR A 47 -0.53 14.04 2.85
CA THR A 47 0.06 15.38 2.66
C THR A 47 0.83 15.53 1.35
N ASN A 48 1.09 14.43 0.65
CA ASN A 48 1.57 14.46 -0.72
C ASN A 48 0.36 14.65 -1.66
N MET A 49 0.12 15.88 -2.12
CA MET A 49 -1.03 16.21 -2.96
C MET A 49 -1.09 15.38 -4.25
N GLY A 50 0.07 15.02 -4.82
CA GLY A 50 0.13 14.15 -5.99
C GLY A 50 -0.40 12.73 -5.70
N GLU A 51 0.05 12.11 -4.60
CA GLU A 51 -0.49 10.81 -4.17
C GLU A 51 -1.95 10.92 -3.70
N SER A 52 -2.31 11.97 -2.98
CA SER A 52 -3.68 12.18 -2.49
C SER A 52 -4.70 12.23 -3.63
N GLU A 53 -4.35 12.88 -4.75
CA GLU A 53 -5.23 13.00 -5.92
C GLU A 53 -5.22 11.78 -6.83
N THR A 54 -4.07 11.13 -6.99
CA THR A 54 -3.89 10.04 -7.96
C THR A 54 -4.05 8.65 -7.36
N THR A 55 -3.56 8.45 -6.14
CA THR A 55 -3.54 7.17 -5.42
C THR A 55 -4.75 7.04 -4.51
N TRP A 56 -5.00 8.04 -3.67
CA TRP A 56 -6.07 8.02 -2.65
C TRP A 56 -7.38 8.59 -3.18
N LYS A 57 -7.79 8.13 -4.36
CA LYS A 57 -9.06 8.51 -4.99
C LYS A 57 -10.24 8.09 -4.09
N GLY A 58 -11.28 8.92 -4.06
CA GLY A 58 -12.49 8.68 -3.26
C GLY A 58 -12.63 9.52 -1.98
N LEU A 59 -11.65 10.37 -1.68
CA LEU A 59 -11.77 11.37 -0.61
C LEU A 59 -12.79 12.45 -0.98
N SER A 60 -13.73 12.70 -0.07
CA SER A 60 -14.76 13.74 -0.16
C SER A 60 -14.17 15.16 -0.12
N SER A 61 -14.97 16.17 -0.49
CA SER A 61 -14.57 17.58 -0.40
C SER A 61 -14.15 17.98 1.01
N ASP A 62 -14.89 17.51 2.01
CA ASP A 62 -14.66 17.85 3.41
C ASP A 62 -13.34 17.22 3.90
N GLU A 63 -13.07 15.98 3.52
CA GLU A 63 -11.80 15.32 3.83
C GLU A 63 -10.62 16.01 3.18
N ARG A 64 -10.76 16.46 1.93
CA ARG A 64 -9.73 17.26 1.25
C ARG A 64 -9.49 18.58 1.96
N ALA A 65 -10.54 19.27 2.42
CA ALA A 65 -10.39 20.49 3.20
C ALA A 65 -9.66 20.25 4.53
N VAL A 66 -9.93 19.13 5.21
CA VAL A 66 -9.20 18.71 6.41
C VAL A 66 -7.72 18.46 6.09
N ILE A 67 -7.41 17.77 5.00
CA ILE A 67 -6.04 17.51 4.55
C ILE A 67 -5.30 18.82 4.28
N THR A 68 -5.87 19.74 3.50
CA THR A 68 -5.25 21.04 3.19
C THR A 68 -5.00 21.86 4.46
N ARG A 69 -5.96 21.92 5.39
CA ARG A 69 -5.79 22.58 6.69
C ARG A 69 -4.67 21.94 7.51
N THR A 70 -4.57 20.61 7.48
CA THR A 70 -3.55 19.84 8.21
C THR A 70 -2.16 20.10 7.65
N ILE A 71 -2.02 20.18 6.32
CA ILE A 71 -0.76 20.55 5.65
C ILE A 71 -0.26 21.92 6.17
N GLY A 72 -1.13 22.94 6.14
CA GLY A 72 -0.77 24.28 6.63
C GLY A 72 -0.31 24.26 8.09
N LYS A 73 -1.07 23.61 8.97
CA LYS A 73 -0.69 23.47 10.39
C LYS A 73 0.65 22.75 10.60
N LEU A 74 0.93 21.70 9.82
CA LEU A 74 2.20 20.97 9.92
C LEU A 74 3.38 21.79 9.39
N GLN A 75 3.16 22.60 8.36
CA GLN A 75 4.16 23.55 7.85
C GLN A 75 4.47 24.64 8.88
N ASP A 76 3.43 25.23 9.50
CA ASP A 76 3.58 26.24 10.56
C ASP A 76 4.31 25.69 11.79
N LEU A 77 4.12 24.40 12.10
CA LEU A 77 4.86 23.70 13.16
C LEU A 77 6.32 23.41 12.82
N GLY A 78 6.75 23.61 11.57
CA GLY A 78 8.09 23.28 11.11
C GLY A 78 8.32 21.77 10.96
N CYS A 79 7.31 21.01 10.54
CA CYS A 79 7.44 19.56 10.35
C CYS A 79 8.55 19.23 9.32
N PRO A 80 9.59 18.45 9.71
CA PRO A 80 10.73 18.18 8.82
C PRO A 80 10.36 17.47 7.52
N HIS A 81 9.23 16.76 7.47
CA HIS A 81 8.75 16.09 6.25
C HIS A 81 8.50 17.07 5.09
N PHE A 82 8.15 18.32 5.39
CA PHE A 82 7.93 19.36 4.36
C PHE A 82 9.19 20.17 4.05
N LEU A 83 10.20 20.10 4.92
CA LEU A 83 11.45 20.85 4.77
C LEU A 83 12.52 20.03 4.06
N ILE A 84 12.46 18.71 4.20
CA ILE A 84 13.46 17.78 3.68
C ILE A 84 12.74 16.73 2.83
N PRO A 85 13.19 16.49 1.58
CA PRO A 85 12.69 15.39 0.78
C PRO A 85 13.02 14.07 1.47
N THR A 86 12.02 13.50 2.15
CA THR A 86 12.13 12.26 2.93
C THR A 86 11.11 11.26 2.42
N THR A 87 11.55 10.02 2.21
CA THR A 87 10.67 8.91 1.79
C THR A 87 9.81 8.37 2.94
N VAL A 88 10.22 8.67 4.18
CA VAL A 88 9.60 8.25 5.42
C VAL A 88 9.61 9.45 6.39
N PRO A 89 8.44 9.92 6.85
CA PRO A 89 8.36 10.95 7.87
C PRO A 89 9.07 10.55 9.17
N PRO A 90 9.72 11.50 9.88
CA PRO A 90 10.46 11.20 11.11
C PRO A 90 9.57 10.70 12.25
N CYS A 91 8.27 10.96 12.19
CA CYS A 91 7.31 10.48 13.19
C CYS A 91 7.17 8.95 13.21
N GLU A 92 7.64 8.21 12.19
CA GLU A 92 7.70 6.73 12.21
C GLU A 92 8.53 6.19 13.37
N TYR A 93 9.55 6.93 13.78
CA TYR A 93 10.49 6.54 14.83
C TYR A 93 10.15 7.18 16.19
N GLY A 94 8.97 7.80 16.31
CA GLY A 94 8.44 8.34 17.56
C GLY A 94 9.12 9.63 18.05
N VAL A 95 8.91 9.94 19.33
CA VAL A 95 9.35 11.20 19.97
C VAL A 95 10.86 11.39 19.90
N SER A 96 11.63 10.31 20.00
CA SER A 96 13.11 10.35 19.97
C SER A 96 13.68 10.82 18.63
N SER A 97 12.88 10.78 17.56
CA SER A 97 13.29 11.14 16.20
C SER A 97 12.50 12.32 15.62
N CYS A 98 11.42 12.73 16.29
CA CYS A 98 10.60 13.85 15.86
C CYS A 98 10.27 14.73 17.08
N ARG A 99 11.00 15.84 17.23
CA ARG A 99 10.78 16.82 18.32
C ARG A 99 9.36 17.39 18.36
N HIS A 100 8.68 17.40 17.21
CA HIS A 100 7.30 17.90 17.09
C HIS A 100 6.25 16.80 17.34
N TYR A 101 6.64 15.55 17.58
CA TYR A 101 5.72 14.41 17.73
C TYR A 101 4.58 14.65 18.75
N PRO A 102 4.85 15.22 19.96
CA PRO A 102 3.79 15.47 20.93
C PRO A 102 2.76 16.49 20.43
N ARG A 103 3.24 17.54 19.74
CA ARG A 103 2.40 18.64 19.24
C ARG A 103 1.68 18.28 17.94
N CYS A 104 2.24 17.37 17.14
CA CYS A 104 1.62 16.99 15.89
C CYS A 104 0.45 16.02 16.08
N ALA A 105 0.36 15.31 17.21
CA ALA A 105 -0.74 14.37 17.48
C ALA A 105 -2.12 15.03 17.38
N GLU A 106 -2.28 16.24 17.92
CA GLU A 106 -3.54 16.99 17.83
C GLU A 106 -3.84 17.46 16.40
N VAL A 107 -2.80 17.71 15.61
CA VAL A 107 -2.93 18.16 14.22
C VAL A 107 -3.22 17.00 13.28
N THR A 108 -2.67 15.81 13.55
CA THR A 108 -2.78 14.63 12.68
C THR A 108 -3.93 13.71 13.05
N ALA A 109 -4.60 13.88 14.19
CA ALA A 109 -5.68 12.98 14.61
C ALA A 109 -6.79 12.82 13.55
N GLU A 110 -7.32 13.92 13.01
CA GLU A 110 -8.33 13.85 11.93
C GLU A 110 -7.76 13.24 10.64
N LEU A 111 -6.48 13.47 10.36
CA LEU A 111 -5.79 12.93 9.18
C LEU A 111 -5.61 11.40 9.29
N GLU A 112 -5.22 10.91 10.46
CA GLU A 112 -5.10 9.50 10.79
C GLU A 112 -6.45 8.80 10.66
N GLU A 113 -7.53 9.47 11.09
CA GLU A 113 -8.90 8.98 10.95
C GLU A 113 -9.37 8.85 9.50
N ILE A 114 -9.08 9.85 8.67
CA ILE A 114 -9.32 9.80 7.22
C ILE A 114 -8.53 8.64 6.61
N TYR A 115 -7.26 8.50 6.98
CA TYR A 115 -6.40 7.44 6.46
C TYR A 115 -6.90 6.04 6.84
N LEU A 116 -7.28 5.82 8.10
CA LEU A 116 -7.84 4.54 8.56
C LEU A 116 -9.12 4.17 7.82
N ARG A 117 -10.01 5.15 7.55
CA ARG A 117 -11.23 4.90 6.76
C ARG A 117 -10.90 4.53 5.31
N ALA A 118 -9.98 5.25 4.66
CA ALA A 118 -9.56 4.95 3.29
C ALA A 118 -8.91 3.56 3.19
N VAL A 119 -8.04 3.20 4.13
CA VAL A 119 -7.42 1.88 4.22
C VAL A 119 -8.44 0.78 4.46
N SER A 120 -9.41 1.02 5.34
CA SER A 120 -10.50 0.06 5.59
C SER A 120 -11.29 -0.19 4.31
N GLN A 121 -11.61 0.86 3.57
CA GLN A 121 -12.30 0.76 2.29
C GLN A 121 -11.51 -0.05 1.26
N VAL A 122 -10.19 0.18 1.16
CA VAL A 122 -9.29 -0.61 0.30
C VAL A 122 -9.39 -2.11 0.61
N ILE A 123 -9.32 -2.47 1.89
CA ILE A 123 -9.42 -3.87 2.32
C ILE A 123 -10.81 -4.44 2.01
N PHE A 124 -11.89 -3.71 2.32
CA PHE A 124 -13.25 -4.17 2.06
C PHE A 124 -13.53 -4.36 0.57
N GLU A 125 -13.07 -3.45 -0.28
CA GLU A 125 -13.20 -3.58 -1.74
C GLU A 125 -12.52 -4.84 -2.27
N SER A 126 -11.30 -5.13 -1.79
CA SER A 126 -10.55 -6.33 -2.14
C SER A 126 -11.11 -7.64 -1.57
N VAL A 127 -12.11 -7.58 -0.71
CA VAL A 127 -12.82 -8.75 -0.17
C VAL A 127 -14.20 -8.90 -0.84
N GLN A 128 -14.85 -7.79 -1.21
CA GLN A 128 -16.12 -7.79 -1.94
C GLN A 128 -15.96 -8.26 -3.39
N LYS A 129 -14.87 -7.82 -4.05
CA LYS A 129 -14.40 -8.36 -5.34
C LYS A 129 -13.03 -8.96 -5.07
N PRO A 130 -12.96 -10.27 -4.77
CA PRO A 130 -11.77 -10.74 -4.10
C PRO A 130 -10.56 -10.68 -5.04
N ARG A 131 -9.58 -9.86 -4.69
CA ARG A 131 -8.30 -9.78 -5.41
C ARG A 131 -7.23 -9.61 -4.38
N TRP A 132 -6.82 -10.75 -3.85
CA TRP A 132 -5.80 -10.81 -2.82
C TRP A 132 -4.92 -12.04 -2.98
N ALA A 133 -3.73 -11.97 -2.41
CA ALA A 133 -2.75 -13.04 -2.47
C ALA A 133 -2.27 -13.37 -1.06
N SER A 134 -2.10 -14.66 -0.77
CA SER A 134 -1.46 -15.16 0.45
C SER A 134 -0.19 -15.93 0.10
N PHE A 135 0.91 -15.61 0.78
CA PHE A 135 2.20 -16.25 0.56
C PHE A 135 3.10 -16.08 1.78
N PHE A 136 4.16 -16.88 1.89
CA PHE A 136 5.21 -16.64 2.88
C PHE A 136 6.20 -15.59 2.34
N SER A 137 6.38 -14.46 3.03
CA SER A 137 7.36 -13.44 2.65
C SER A 137 8.68 -13.68 3.36
N ASP A 138 9.74 -14.02 2.62
CA ASP A 138 11.09 -14.14 3.19
C ASP A 138 11.62 -12.81 3.75
N ARG A 139 11.10 -11.67 3.24
CA ARG A 139 11.47 -10.35 3.74
C ARG A 139 10.95 -10.12 5.16
N ASP A 140 9.68 -10.49 5.37
CA ASP A 140 8.99 -10.23 6.63
C ASP A 140 9.11 -11.44 7.59
N GLY A 141 9.62 -12.58 7.10
CA GLY A 141 9.82 -13.80 7.87
C GLY A 141 8.52 -14.51 8.28
N ASN A 142 7.38 -14.16 7.66
CA ASN A 142 6.06 -14.67 8.04
C ASN A 142 5.08 -14.71 6.85
N ALA A 143 3.91 -15.32 7.07
CA ALA A 143 2.80 -15.29 6.13
C ALA A 143 2.35 -13.83 5.88
N SER A 144 2.07 -13.51 4.63
CA SER A 144 1.69 -12.18 4.16
C SER A 144 0.40 -12.26 3.35
N LEU A 145 -0.40 -11.21 3.47
CA LEU A 145 -1.56 -10.94 2.63
C LEU A 145 -1.29 -9.67 1.82
N VAL A 146 -1.65 -9.69 0.55
CA VAL A 146 -1.64 -8.52 -0.32
C VAL A 146 -3.04 -8.35 -0.91
N PHE A 147 -3.62 -7.17 -0.77
CA PHE A 147 -4.93 -6.79 -1.28
C PHE A 147 -4.77 -5.78 -2.42
N MET A 148 -5.48 -5.98 -3.52
CA MET A 148 -5.47 -5.11 -4.69
C MET A 148 -6.90 -4.75 -5.14
N PRO A 149 -7.47 -3.64 -4.64
CA PRO A 149 -8.76 -3.13 -5.10
C PRO A 149 -8.69 -2.58 -6.53
N ASP A 150 -9.83 -2.10 -7.07
CA ASP A 150 -9.90 -1.40 -8.37
C ASP A 150 -9.15 -0.06 -8.37
N ARG A 151 -8.87 0.45 -7.17
CA ARG A 151 -8.11 1.69 -6.97
C ARG A 151 -6.62 1.43 -7.16
N PRO A 152 -5.83 2.45 -7.56
CA PRO A 152 -4.38 2.34 -7.70
C PRO A 152 -3.67 2.32 -6.33
N VAL A 153 -4.12 1.48 -5.41
CA VAL A 153 -3.59 1.28 -4.06
C VAL A 153 -3.39 -0.22 -3.85
N VAL A 154 -2.33 -0.61 -3.16
CA VAL A 154 -2.11 -1.98 -2.69
C VAL A 154 -1.95 -1.94 -1.17
N ALA A 155 -2.66 -2.81 -0.46
CA ALA A 155 -2.48 -2.98 0.98
C ALA A 155 -1.75 -4.30 1.26
N LYS A 156 -0.71 -4.26 2.09
CA LYS A 156 0.03 -5.45 2.53
C LYS A 156 -0.08 -5.62 4.04
N ALA A 157 -0.48 -6.80 4.48
CA ALA A 157 -0.48 -7.21 5.87
C ALA A 157 0.44 -8.42 6.09
N SER A 158 1.00 -8.54 7.29
CA SER A 158 1.82 -9.70 7.70
C SER A 158 1.23 -10.31 8.95
N LEU A 159 1.33 -11.62 9.05
CA LEU A 159 0.79 -12.38 10.16
C LEU A 159 1.47 -11.94 11.47
N LEU A 160 0.65 -11.62 12.46
CA LEU A 160 1.10 -11.31 13.80
C LEU A 160 1.00 -12.56 14.67
N GLU A 161 -0.19 -13.16 14.72
CA GLU A 161 -0.49 -14.36 15.50
C GLU A 161 -1.73 -15.06 14.91
N GLU A 162 -1.72 -16.38 14.79
CA GLU A 162 -2.85 -17.19 14.32
C GLU A 162 -3.55 -16.68 13.04
N ASN A 163 -4.74 -16.07 13.17
CA ASN A 163 -5.54 -15.49 12.07
C ASN A 163 -5.58 -13.95 12.14
N VAL A 164 -4.66 -13.35 12.91
CA VAL A 164 -4.54 -11.91 13.13
C VAL A 164 -3.35 -11.39 12.35
N TYR A 165 -3.62 -10.50 11.40
CA TYR A 165 -2.64 -9.85 10.56
C TYR A 165 -2.46 -8.40 10.99
N ASN A 166 -1.23 -7.92 10.97
CA ASN A 166 -0.93 -6.50 11.11
C ASN A 166 -0.72 -5.87 9.74
N LEU A 167 -1.46 -4.80 9.46
CA LEU A 167 -1.23 -4.01 8.25
C LEU A 167 0.16 -3.39 8.31
N LEU A 168 0.99 -3.73 7.31
CA LEU A 168 2.36 -3.24 7.20
C LEU A 168 2.43 -1.94 6.42
N THR A 169 1.67 -1.84 5.33
CA THR A 169 1.74 -0.69 4.43
C THR A 169 0.52 -0.65 3.51
N CYS A 170 0.19 0.56 3.05
CA CYS A 170 -0.65 0.79 1.89
C CYS A 170 0.09 1.76 0.99
N TYR A 171 0.30 1.40 -0.28
CA TYR A 171 1.08 2.21 -1.22
C TYR A 171 0.37 2.33 -2.56
N GLY A 172 0.69 3.39 -3.31
CA GLY A 172 0.20 3.55 -4.67
C GLY A 172 0.73 2.45 -5.58
N ALA A 173 -0.18 1.81 -6.29
CA ALA A 173 0.18 0.83 -7.30
C ALA A 173 0.95 1.52 -8.44
N VAL A 174 2.02 0.88 -8.91
CA VAL A 174 2.84 1.40 -10.01
C VAL A 174 2.34 0.78 -11.31
N GLY A 175 2.05 1.61 -12.32
CA GLY A 175 1.55 1.17 -13.63
C GLY A 175 0.61 2.20 -14.25
N GLN A 176 0.49 2.22 -15.58
CA GLN A 176 -0.41 3.11 -16.30
C GLN A 176 -1.80 2.50 -16.47
N SER A 177 -1.88 1.17 -16.55
CA SER A 177 -3.13 0.40 -16.62
C SER A 177 -3.28 -0.54 -15.43
N PHE A 178 -4.50 -1.03 -15.20
CA PHE A 178 -4.75 -2.02 -14.15
C PHE A 178 -3.94 -3.31 -14.36
N GLN A 179 -3.83 -3.73 -15.62
CA GLN A 179 -3.03 -4.87 -16.03
C GLN A 179 -1.54 -4.70 -15.69
N GLU A 180 -0.96 -3.53 -15.98
CA GLU A 180 0.44 -3.24 -15.61
C GLU A 180 0.63 -3.21 -14.09
N MET A 181 -0.31 -2.61 -13.34
CA MET A 181 -0.29 -2.61 -11.88
C MET A 181 -0.31 -4.02 -11.30
N ARG A 182 -1.15 -4.89 -11.89
CA ARG A 182 -1.25 -6.30 -11.53
C ARG A 182 0.06 -7.03 -11.78
N ASP A 183 0.64 -6.90 -12.97
CA ASP A 183 1.84 -7.64 -13.36
C ASP A 183 3.05 -7.25 -12.50
N LEU A 184 3.21 -5.95 -12.22
CA LEU A 184 4.25 -5.45 -11.32
C LEU A 184 4.07 -5.97 -9.90
N GLN A 185 2.83 -6.00 -9.40
CA GLN A 185 2.54 -6.52 -8.07
C GLN A 185 2.81 -8.04 -7.99
N MET A 186 2.47 -8.79 -9.04
CA MET A 186 2.79 -10.21 -9.14
C MET A 186 4.29 -10.47 -9.17
N GLU A 187 5.09 -9.65 -9.86
CA GLU A 187 6.54 -9.72 -9.81
C GLU A 187 7.08 -9.48 -8.39
N MET A 188 6.53 -8.49 -7.68
CA MET A 188 6.91 -8.20 -6.29
C MET A 188 6.61 -9.38 -5.37
N ILE A 189 5.41 -9.97 -5.46
CA ILE A 189 5.01 -11.13 -4.66
C ILE A 189 5.95 -12.33 -4.94
N ARG A 190 6.19 -12.65 -6.21
CA ARG A 190 7.09 -13.76 -6.61
C ARG A 190 8.50 -13.58 -6.08
N ASN A 191 9.03 -12.35 -6.16
CA ASN A 191 10.36 -12.02 -5.64
C ASN A 191 10.44 -12.16 -4.11
N GLU A 192 9.37 -11.84 -3.38
CA GLU A 192 9.31 -11.97 -1.92
C GLU A 192 9.08 -13.42 -1.46
N ALA A 193 8.34 -14.21 -2.22
CA ALA A 193 8.04 -15.60 -1.92
C ALA A 193 9.23 -16.55 -2.21
N ARG A 194 10.20 -16.13 -3.04
CA ARG A 194 11.40 -16.90 -3.43
C ARG A 194 11.12 -18.33 -3.89
N GLY A 195 10.06 -18.52 -4.67
CA GLY A 195 9.67 -19.83 -5.19
C GLY A 195 8.87 -20.72 -4.23
N ARG A 196 8.48 -20.21 -3.05
CA ARG A 196 7.46 -20.85 -2.20
C ARG A 196 6.06 -20.69 -2.83
N SER A 197 5.09 -21.45 -2.31
CA SER A 197 3.70 -21.37 -2.75
C SER A 197 3.13 -19.96 -2.59
N ILE A 198 2.37 -19.54 -3.60
CA ILE A 198 1.60 -18.31 -3.62
C ILE A 198 0.18 -18.73 -3.95
N ASN A 199 -0.76 -18.45 -3.06
CA ASN A 199 -2.17 -18.67 -3.31
C ASN A 199 -2.80 -17.33 -3.70
N LEU A 200 -3.42 -17.31 -4.88
CA LEU A 200 -4.11 -16.14 -5.41
C LEU A 200 -5.62 -16.36 -5.29
N HIS A 201 -6.31 -15.31 -4.90
CA HIS A 201 -7.75 -15.29 -4.65
C HIS A 201 -8.30 -14.03 -5.36
N ASP A 202 -9.50 -14.05 -5.89
CA ASP A 202 -9.88 -14.34 -7.29
C ASP A 202 -10.48 -13.17 -8.13
N GLU A 203 -9.75 -12.65 -9.13
CA GLU A 203 -10.28 -12.24 -10.46
C GLU A 203 -10.88 -13.34 -11.35
N ASN A 204 -11.04 -14.55 -10.78
CA ASN A 204 -10.33 -15.75 -11.25
C ASN A 204 -8.81 -15.47 -11.40
N THR A 205 -7.92 -16.45 -11.21
CA THR A 205 -6.63 -16.45 -11.95
C THR A 205 -5.61 -15.32 -11.69
N TRP A 206 -5.96 -14.25 -10.96
CA TRP A 206 -5.35 -12.92 -11.15
C TRP A 206 -5.06 -12.57 -12.63
N GLY A 207 -5.86 -13.17 -13.52
CA GLY A 207 -5.84 -13.11 -14.97
C GLY A 207 -7.17 -12.64 -15.52
N LEU A 208 -7.99 -11.98 -14.68
CA LEU A 208 -8.96 -10.91 -15.00
C LEU A 208 -9.70 -11.08 -16.35
N MET A 209 -10.30 -12.24 -16.55
CA MET A 209 -10.73 -12.90 -17.81
C MET A 209 -11.09 -12.04 -19.05
N ASP A 210 -10.62 -12.49 -20.23
CA ASP A 210 -11.16 -12.29 -21.60
C ASP A 210 -11.80 -13.63 -22.11
N ASP A 211 -12.71 -13.60 -23.11
CA ASP A 211 -13.09 -14.65 -24.13
C ASP A 211 -14.60 -14.48 -24.52
N ASP A 212 -15.07 -14.10 -25.73
CA ASP A 212 -14.73 -14.46 -27.13
C ASP A 212 -14.79 -13.23 -28.09
N PRO A 213 -13.81 -13.00 -28.99
CA PRO A 213 -14.11 -12.74 -30.38
C PRO A 213 -14.28 -14.10 -31.06
N THR A 214 -15.53 -14.42 -31.39
CA THR A 214 -15.94 -15.54 -32.25
C THR A 214 -14.94 -15.80 -33.37
N ASP A 215 -14.35 -17.00 -33.41
CA ASP A 215 -13.79 -17.82 -34.52
C ASP A 215 -13.26 -17.18 -35.85
N ASP A 216 -13.14 -15.86 -35.98
CA ASP A 216 -12.83 -15.15 -37.23
C ASP A 216 -11.47 -14.42 -37.17
N GLU A 217 -10.82 -14.30 -36.01
CA GLU A 217 -9.53 -13.58 -35.87
C GLU A 217 -8.28 -14.47 -36.01
N GLU A 218 -8.42 -15.78 -36.22
CA GLU A 218 -7.29 -16.67 -36.55
C GLU A 218 -6.72 -16.43 -37.97
N GLN A 219 -7.34 -15.57 -38.79
CA GLN A 219 -6.87 -15.30 -40.16
C GLN A 219 -6.09 -13.99 -40.35
N GLU A 220 -6.12 -13.02 -39.43
CA GLU A 220 -5.44 -11.72 -39.66
C GLU A 220 -4.04 -11.59 -39.03
N ALA A 221 -3.63 -12.52 -38.17
CA ALA A 221 -2.31 -12.48 -37.53
C ALA A 221 -1.14 -12.96 -38.42
N HIS A 222 -1.42 -13.40 -39.66
CA HIS A 222 -0.38 -13.95 -40.55
C HIS A 222 0.17 -12.98 -41.61
N GLU A 223 -0.30 -11.73 -41.68
CA GLU A 223 0.07 -10.83 -42.80
C GLU A 223 0.48 -9.39 -42.42
N ILE A 224 0.77 -9.08 -41.15
CA ILE A 224 1.32 -7.77 -40.79
C ILE A 224 2.74 -7.91 -40.22
N ASP A 225 3.68 -7.92 -41.16
CA ASP A 225 4.93 -7.14 -41.14
C ASP A 225 5.73 -7.14 -39.82
N ALA A 226 6.84 -7.86 -39.71
CA ALA A 226 7.98 -7.89 -40.65
C ALA A 226 8.54 -6.52 -41.06
N VAL A 227 8.32 -5.41 -40.33
CA VAL A 227 9.14 -4.20 -40.50
C VAL A 227 9.33 -3.45 -39.18
N GLY A 228 10.57 -3.33 -38.72
CA GLY A 228 10.99 -2.16 -37.93
C GLY A 228 11.42 -2.42 -36.49
N LYS A 229 12.70 -2.76 -36.34
CA LYS A 229 13.53 -2.48 -35.15
C LYS A 229 13.17 -1.14 -34.49
N ILE A 230 13.08 -1.11 -33.16
CA ILE A 230 13.96 -0.30 -32.28
C ILE A 230 13.76 -0.78 -30.83
N ALA A 231 14.81 -1.38 -30.29
CA ALA A 231 14.95 -1.62 -28.86
C ALA A 231 15.09 -0.27 -28.13
N ARG A 232 14.11 0.09 -27.30
CA ARG A 232 14.28 1.13 -26.28
C ARG A 232 14.39 0.49 -24.91
N LYS A 233 15.63 0.33 -24.44
CA LYS A 233 15.97 0.14 -23.02
C LYS A 233 15.36 1.31 -22.23
N LYS A 234 14.24 1.08 -21.53
CA LYS A 234 13.78 1.97 -20.45
C LYS A 234 14.68 1.75 -19.24
N SER A 235 15.25 2.84 -18.72
CA SER A 235 16.11 2.84 -17.55
C SER A 235 15.33 2.37 -16.33
N ARG A 236 15.90 1.39 -15.60
CA ARG A 236 15.45 1.04 -14.25
C ARG A 236 15.72 2.24 -13.35
N ALA A 237 14.66 2.97 -12.99
CA ALA A 237 14.72 3.89 -11.86
C ALA A 237 15.09 3.06 -10.62
N GLY A 238 16.27 3.33 -10.07
CA GLY A 238 16.85 2.58 -8.97
C GLY A 238 15.94 2.61 -7.74
N ARG A 239 15.79 1.45 -7.11
CA ARG A 239 15.25 1.34 -5.76
C ARG A 239 16.13 2.18 -4.83
N PHE A 240 15.69 3.36 -4.43
CA PHE A 240 16.29 4.11 -3.34
C PHE A 240 16.03 3.35 -2.03
N ARG A 241 16.95 2.45 -1.70
CA ARG A 241 17.11 1.89 -0.35
C ARG A 241 18.04 2.81 0.43
N GLY A 242 17.54 3.35 1.54
CA GLY A 242 18.35 4.01 2.57
C GLY A 242 18.09 5.51 2.69
N GLY A 243 17.12 5.90 3.53
CA GLY A 243 16.80 7.30 3.82
C GLY A 243 16.86 7.68 5.31
N GLY A 244 17.36 6.80 6.18
CA GLY A 244 17.42 7.08 7.63
C GLY A 244 18.54 8.04 8.05
N ALA A 245 19.57 8.21 7.22
CA ALA A 245 20.78 8.96 7.58
C ALA A 245 20.72 10.47 7.25
N HIS A 246 19.81 10.90 6.39
CA HIS A 246 19.82 12.26 5.85
C HIS A 246 19.23 13.31 6.80
N TRP A 247 18.20 12.95 7.58
CA TRP A 247 17.51 13.92 8.44
C TRP A 247 18.19 14.12 9.80
N ARG A 248 18.84 13.08 10.37
CA ARG A 248 19.62 13.24 11.62
C ARG A 248 20.73 14.26 11.43
N ARG A 249 21.45 14.12 10.32
CA ARG A 249 22.50 15.05 9.92
C ARG A 249 21.98 16.48 9.73
N PHE A 250 20.79 16.67 9.17
CA PHE A 250 20.17 17.99 9.05
C PHE A 250 19.82 18.60 10.42
N LEU A 251 19.30 17.80 11.35
CA LEU A 251 19.07 18.28 12.72
C LEU A 251 20.38 18.64 13.40
N ASP A 252 21.43 17.82 13.22
CA ASP A 252 22.76 18.09 13.78
C ASP A 252 23.46 19.32 13.15
N GLU A 253 23.13 19.70 11.92
CA GLU A 253 23.77 20.79 11.16
C GLU A 253 23.00 22.12 11.22
N HIS A 254 21.70 22.11 11.53
CA HIS A 254 20.83 23.30 11.52
C HIS A 254 20.12 23.55 12.87
N GLU A 255 20.53 22.81 13.90
CA GLU A 255 20.41 23.16 15.32
C GLU A 255 21.79 23.53 15.88
#